data_AF-A0A5C3NG87-F1
#
_entry.id   AF-A0A5C3NG87-F1
#
_cell.length_a   1.000
_cell.length_b   1.000
_cell.length_c   1.000
_cell.angle_alpha   90.00
_cell.angle_beta   90.00
_cell.angle_gamma   90.00
#
_symmetry.space_group_name_H-M   'P 1'
#
loop_
_entity.id
_entity.type
_entity.pdbx_description
1 polymer ?
#
loop_
_entity_poly.entity_id
_entity_poly.type
_entity_poly.pdbx_seq_one_letter_code
_entity_poly.pdbx_strand_id
1 'polypeptide(L)'
;MSAILRKFVQEGSCKRPVATLAKWSRTYATPPTTYQAGIKEIQQVFNDAASQSSLPGPIKGNGPFNLVSENSFVSPDRFTVDAFARRRIYPRPYRVGPDAKTSRAQDPFYQLSIDPLDECCNATLLSNFVTDMGKIKSRAVTGLTWRSQRRLTKAIKRAKMMGVMPWLSRASTRVY
;
A
#
# COMPACT_ATOMS: atom_id res chain seq x y z
N MET A 1 -56.11 -30.51 -20.79
CA MET A 1 -54.78 -30.33 -20.18
C MET A 1 -54.95 -30.26 -18.67
N SER A 2 -54.79 -31.44 -18.05
CA SER A 2 -53.75 -31.77 -17.06
C SER A 2 -54.22 -31.50 -15.63
N ALA A 3 -55.09 -32.41 -15.20
CA ALA A 3 -55.50 -32.54 -13.83
C ALA A 3 -55.11 -33.96 -13.41
N ILE A 4 -54.34 -34.06 -12.33
CA ILE A 4 -54.53 -35.11 -11.34
C ILE A 4 -54.13 -36.51 -11.85
N LEU A 5 -52.83 -36.73 -12.06
CA LEU A 5 -52.26 -38.08 -11.92
C LEU A 5 -52.11 -38.41 -10.42
N ARG A 6 -53.27 -38.66 -9.80
CA ARG A 6 -53.36 -39.50 -8.60
C ARG A 6 -53.30 -40.96 -9.07
N LYS A 7 -52.48 -41.75 -8.36
CA LYS A 7 -52.52 -43.21 -8.15
C LYS A 7 -51.23 -43.92 -8.58
N PHE A 8 -50.33 -44.10 -7.63
CA PHE A 8 -49.66 -45.38 -7.40
C PHE A 8 -49.31 -45.48 -5.91
N VAL A 9 -50.31 -45.86 -5.11
CA VAL A 9 -50.16 -46.41 -3.76
C VAL A 9 -50.50 -47.88 -3.90
N GLN A 10 -49.51 -48.76 -3.78
CA GLN A 10 -49.53 -49.96 -2.94
C GLN A 10 -48.31 -50.84 -3.23
N GLU A 11 -47.53 -51.03 -2.16
CA GLU A 11 -46.80 -52.28 -1.84
C GLU A 11 -45.50 -52.55 -2.62
N GLY A 12 -44.40 -52.07 -2.03
CA GLY A 12 -43.04 -52.43 -2.43
C GLY A 12 -42.06 -52.15 -1.29
N SER A 13 -42.16 -52.96 -0.24
CA SER A 13 -41.14 -53.28 0.77
C SER A 13 -39.82 -52.50 0.72
N CYS A 14 -39.65 -51.55 1.66
CA CYS A 14 -38.33 -51.17 2.19
C CYS A 14 -38.42 -51.09 3.72
N LYS A 15 -38.73 -52.22 4.38
CA LYS A 15 -38.47 -52.36 5.82
C LYS A 15 -36.97 -52.19 6.03
N ARG A 16 -36.55 -51.08 6.64
CA ARG A 16 -35.20 -50.95 7.17
C ARG A 16 -35.08 -51.91 8.36
N PRO A 17 -34.16 -52.90 8.33
CA PRO A 17 -33.95 -53.73 9.50
C PRO A 17 -33.36 -52.86 10.62
N VAL A 18 -34.03 -52.84 11.77
CA VAL A 18 -33.42 -52.40 13.04
C VAL A 18 -32.46 -53.50 13.44
N ALA A 19 -31.21 -53.38 13.01
CA ALA A 19 -30.14 -54.26 13.45
C ALA A 19 -29.80 -53.93 14.91
N THR A 20 -29.89 -54.95 15.73
CA THR A 20 -29.61 -54.99 17.16
C THR A 20 -28.19 -54.56 17.50
N LEU A 21 -28.02 -53.92 18.66
CA LEU A 21 -26.75 -53.56 19.29
C LEU A 21 -25.84 -54.79 19.43
N ALA A 22 -24.93 -55.00 18.49
CA ALA A 22 -23.80 -55.90 18.67
C ALA A 22 -22.62 -55.10 19.22
N LYS A 23 -22.26 -55.42 20.46
CA LYS A 23 -21.10 -54.94 21.22
C LYS A 23 -19.81 -55.18 20.42
N TRP A 24 -19.30 -54.16 19.73
CA TRP A 24 -17.95 -54.18 19.17
C TRP A 24 -16.94 -53.83 20.27
N SER A 25 -16.42 -54.83 20.98
CA SER A 25 -15.11 -54.68 21.64
C SER A 25 -14.04 -54.92 20.59
N ARG A 26 -13.73 -53.89 19.81
CA ARG A 26 -12.54 -53.87 18.95
C ARG A 26 -11.33 -53.72 19.88
N THR A 27 -10.70 -54.83 20.26
CA THR A 27 -9.39 -54.80 20.91
C THR A 27 -8.42 -54.18 19.91
N TYR A 28 -8.04 -52.92 20.12
CA TYR A 28 -6.94 -52.32 19.39
C TYR A 28 -5.67 -53.04 19.83
N ALA A 29 -5.11 -53.89 18.97
CA ALA A 29 -3.72 -54.26 19.10
C ALA A 29 -2.92 -52.96 19.03
N THR A 30 -2.20 -52.60 20.10
CA THR A 30 -1.28 -51.46 20.09
C THR A 30 -0.27 -51.67 18.97
N PRO A 31 -0.02 -50.67 18.09
CA PRO A 31 0.95 -50.83 17.01
C PRO A 31 2.34 -51.17 17.58
N PRO A 32 3.13 -52.02 16.91
CA PRO A 32 4.49 -52.35 17.36
C PRO A 32 5.31 -51.06 17.51
N THR A 33 6.11 -51.00 18.58
CA THR A 33 6.82 -49.80 19.08
C THR A 33 7.75 -49.14 18.06
N THR A 34 8.07 -49.82 16.95
CA THR A 34 8.80 -49.28 15.79
C THR A 34 8.13 -48.05 15.17
N TYR A 35 6.80 -47.93 15.27
CA TYR A 35 6.06 -46.76 14.77
C TYR A 35 6.36 -45.48 15.56
N GLN A 36 6.67 -45.59 16.87
CA GLN A 36 6.93 -44.42 17.71
C GLN A 36 8.31 -43.81 17.47
N ALA A 37 9.31 -44.60 17.09
CA ALA A 37 10.65 -44.11 16.78
C ALA A 37 10.64 -43.22 15.51
N GLY A 38 9.98 -43.67 14.44
CA GLY A 38 9.86 -42.90 13.20
C GLY A 38 9.08 -41.59 13.37
N ILE A 39 8.09 -41.53 14.26
CA ILE A 39 7.37 -40.27 14.56
C ILE A 39 8.30 -39.24 15.21
N LYS A 40 9.18 -39.68 16.12
CA LYS A 40 10.13 -38.77 16.80
C LYS A 40 11.16 -38.23 15.83
N GLU A 41 11.66 -39.05 14.91
CA GLU A 41 12.58 -38.63 13.85
C GLU A 41 11.92 -37.62 12.90
N ILE A 42 10.68 -37.87 12.47
CA ILE A 42 9.93 -36.93 11.63
C ILE A 42 9.70 -35.60 12.36
N GLN A 43 9.39 -35.63 13.66
CA GLN A 43 9.25 -34.42 14.46
C GLN A 43 10.58 -33.68 14.63
N GLN A 44 11.70 -34.39 14.82
CA GLN A 44 13.03 -33.79 14.89
C GLN A 44 13.41 -33.09 13.59
N VAL A 45 13.21 -33.74 12.44
CA VAL A 45 13.48 -33.13 11.12
C VAL A 45 12.63 -31.87 10.90
N PHE A 46 11.37 -31.86 11.36
CA PHE A 46 10.50 -30.69 11.25
C PHE A 46 10.96 -29.54 12.16
N ASN A 47 11.41 -29.85 13.38
CA ASN A 47 11.95 -28.87 14.33
C ASN A 47 13.30 -28.32 13.87
N ASP A 48 14.16 -29.15 13.29
CA ASP A 48 15.46 -28.77 12.74
C ASP A 48 15.26 -27.85 11.52
N ALA A 49 14.28 -28.14 10.65
CA ALA A 49 13.89 -27.26 9.54
C ALA A 49 13.29 -25.92 10.01
N ALA A 50 12.55 -25.92 11.14
CA ALA A 50 12.04 -24.70 11.75
C ALA A 50 13.16 -23.81 12.32
N SER A 51 14.27 -24.39 12.79
CA SER A 51 15.43 -23.65 13.29
C SER A 51 16.30 -23.02 12.19
N GLN A 52 16.26 -23.57 10.97
CA GLN A 52 17.03 -23.07 9.82
C GLN A 52 16.30 -22.02 8.98
N SER A 53 14.97 -21.96 9.07
CA SER A 53 14.19 -20.94 8.38
C SER A 53 14.07 -19.69 9.26
N SER A 54 15.04 -18.78 9.16
CA SER A 54 14.71 -17.37 9.39
C SER A 54 13.70 -16.98 8.31
N LEU A 55 12.41 -17.09 8.60
CA LEU A 55 11.36 -16.67 7.69
C LEU A 55 11.73 -15.26 7.21
N PRO A 56 11.84 -15.01 5.90
CA PRO A 56 11.98 -13.64 5.43
C PRO A 56 10.78 -12.89 6.02
N GLY A 57 11.07 -11.86 6.82
CA GLY A 57 10.02 -11.06 7.45
C GLY A 57 8.98 -10.65 6.42
N PRO A 58 7.69 -10.55 6.80
CA PRO A 58 6.60 -10.43 5.85
C PRO A 58 6.91 -9.40 4.79
N ILE A 59 7.06 -9.86 3.54
CA ILE A 59 7.26 -8.98 2.39
C ILE A 59 6.04 -8.07 2.37
N LYS A 60 6.22 -6.80 2.73
CA LYS A 60 5.17 -5.78 2.64
C LYS A 60 4.91 -5.55 1.15
N GLY A 61 4.14 -6.43 0.52
CA GLY A 61 3.64 -6.25 -0.83
C GLY A 61 2.92 -4.90 -0.94
N ASN A 62 3.32 -4.05 -1.89
CA ASN A 62 2.54 -2.86 -2.23
C ASN A 62 1.32 -3.24 -3.08
N GLY A 63 0.62 -4.30 -2.67
CA GLY A 63 -0.52 -4.89 -3.36
C GLY A 63 -1.85 -4.55 -2.67
N PRO A 64 -2.97 -4.71 -3.37
CA PRO A 64 -4.29 -4.44 -2.82
C PRO A 64 -4.67 -5.38 -1.68
N PHE A 65 -3.92 -6.45 -1.40
CA PHE A 65 -4.17 -7.47 -0.38
C PHE A 65 -3.40 -7.26 0.94
N ASN A 66 -2.59 -6.21 1.07
CA ASN A 66 -1.90 -5.87 2.31
C ASN A 66 -2.82 -5.10 3.28
N LEU A 67 -3.88 -5.75 3.77
CA LEU A 67 -4.94 -5.10 4.56
C LEU A 67 -4.76 -5.22 6.07
N VAL A 68 -3.83 -6.04 6.55
CA VAL A 68 -3.68 -6.26 7.99
C VAL A 68 -2.21 -6.03 8.34
N SER A 69 -1.94 -4.94 9.04
CA SER A 69 -0.68 -4.79 9.76
C SER A 69 -0.89 -5.30 11.18
N GLU A 70 0.16 -5.87 11.75
CA GLU A 70 0.21 -6.15 13.18
C GLU A 70 -0.22 -4.89 13.95
N ASN A 71 -1.17 -5.07 14.87
CA ASN A 71 -1.74 -4.03 15.75
C ASN A 71 -2.62 -2.96 15.09
N SER A 72 -3.12 -3.18 13.87
CA SER A 72 -4.20 -2.33 13.31
C SER A 72 -5.58 -2.89 13.67
N PHE A 73 -6.53 -2.00 14.02
CA PHE A 73 -7.93 -2.39 14.19
C PHE A 73 -8.50 -2.85 12.84
N VAL A 74 -9.11 -4.05 12.83
CA VAL A 74 -9.68 -4.66 11.64
C VAL A 74 -11.20 -4.75 11.79
N SER A 75 -11.92 -3.86 11.11
CA SER A 75 -13.37 -3.94 11.03
C SER A 75 -13.80 -5.10 10.12
N PRO A 76 -14.89 -5.83 10.43
CA PRO A 76 -15.38 -6.93 9.58
C PRO A 76 -15.75 -6.45 8.16
N ASP A 77 -16.21 -5.21 8.02
CA ASP A 77 -16.53 -4.57 6.75
C ASP A 77 -15.32 -4.47 5.79
N ARG A 78 -14.09 -4.45 6.34
CA ARG A 78 -12.84 -4.35 5.58
C ARG A 78 -12.51 -5.60 4.76
N PHE A 79 -13.12 -6.74 5.06
CA PHE A 79 -12.94 -7.99 4.33
C PHE A 79 -14.03 -8.27 3.29
N THR A 80 -14.97 -7.35 3.09
CA THR A 80 -16.05 -7.52 2.12
C THR A 80 -15.54 -7.30 0.71
N VAL A 81 -16.04 -8.09 -0.26
CA VAL A 81 -15.79 -7.90 -1.70
C VAL A 81 -16.06 -6.46 -2.12
N ASP A 82 -17.11 -5.87 -1.55
CA ASP A 82 -17.45 -4.47 -1.67
C ASP A 82 -16.34 -3.53 -1.20
N ALA A 83 -15.74 -3.72 -0.02
CA ALA A 83 -14.63 -2.89 0.45
C ALA A 83 -13.40 -2.97 -0.47
N PHE A 84 -13.14 -4.14 -1.05
CA PHE A 84 -12.09 -4.32 -2.05
C PHE A 84 -12.42 -3.62 -3.38
N ALA A 85 -13.66 -3.74 -3.85
CA ALA A 85 -14.15 -3.10 -5.08
C ALA A 85 -14.32 -1.57 -4.93
N ARG A 86 -14.61 -1.08 -3.73
CA ARG A 86 -14.79 0.33 -3.36
C ARG A 86 -13.48 1.08 -3.12
N ARG A 87 -12.34 0.63 -3.67
CA ARG A 87 -11.28 1.60 -3.98
C ARG A 87 -11.76 2.46 -5.15
N ARG A 88 -12.72 3.36 -4.88
CA ARG A 88 -13.10 4.43 -5.80
C ARG A 88 -11.82 5.21 -6.10
N ILE A 89 -11.25 4.97 -7.27
CA ILE A 89 -10.24 5.83 -7.86
C ILE A 89 -11.02 7.10 -8.24
N TYR A 90 -11.30 7.95 -7.27
CA TYR A 90 -11.72 9.30 -7.59
C TYR A 90 -10.57 9.91 -8.39
N PRO A 91 -10.82 10.46 -9.59
CA PRO A 91 -9.78 11.18 -10.30
C PRO A 91 -9.25 12.24 -9.35
N ARG A 92 -7.96 12.14 -9.00
CA ARG A 92 -7.36 13.11 -8.09
C ARG A 92 -7.50 14.47 -8.77
N PRO A 93 -8.05 15.49 -8.11
CA PRO A 93 -8.13 16.82 -8.69
C PRO A 93 -6.72 17.25 -9.12
N TYR A 94 -6.64 18.07 -10.17
CA TYR A 94 -5.38 18.68 -10.57
C TYR A 94 -4.68 19.23 -9.33
N ARG A 95 -3.35 19.07 -9.26
CA ARG A 95 -2.58 19.59 -8.12
C ARG A 95 -2.64 21.11 -8.15
N VAL A 96 -3.65 21.66 -7.48
CA VAL A 96 -3.75 23.08 -7.16
C VAL A 96 -2.70 23.40 -6.09
N GLY A 97 -2.24 24.65 -6.08
CA GLY A 97 -1.34 25.10 -5.03
C GLY A 97 -2.02 25.08 -3.66
N PRO A 98 -1.23 25.09 -2.57
CA PRO A 98 -1.77 25.14 -1.22
C PRO A 98 -2.61 26.40 -0.97
N ASP A 99 -3.50 26.32 0.01
CA ASP A 99 -4.28 27.45 0.54
C ASP A 99 -3.36 28.61 0.99
N ALA A 100 -3.91 29.82 1.06
CA ALA A 100 -3.16 31.02 1.43
C ALA A 100 -2.53 30.91 2.83
N LYS A 101 -3.22 30.32 3.82
CA LYS A 101 -2.67 30.17 5.19
C LYS A 101 -1.49 29.21 5.20
N THR A 102 -1.65 28.05 4.59
CA THR A 102 -0.61 27.01 4.51
C THR A 102 0.59 27.50 3.70
N SER A 103 0.35 28.24 2.62
CA SER A 103 1.42 28.80 1.80
C SER A 103 2.27 29.84 2.54
N ARG A 104 1.65 30.73 3.33
CA ARG A 104 2.41 31.69 4.16
C ARG A 104 3.26 30.99 5.22
N ALA A 105 2.78 29.86 5.74
CA ALA A 105 3.52 29.05 6.70
C ALA A 105 4.65 28.21 6.08
N GLN A 106 4.57 27.91 4.78
CA GLN A 106 5.60 27.13 4.06
C GLN A 106 6.61 27.99 3.31
N ASP A 107 6.26 29.21 2.94
CA ASP A 107 7.06 30.09 2.09
C ASP A 107 8.22 30.74 2.86
N PRO A 108 9.49 30.34 2.59
CA PRO A 108 10.64 30.90 3.29
C PRO A 108 10.89 32.38 2.93
N PHE A 109 10.56 32.81 1.70
CA PHE A 109 10.72 34.20 1.29
C PHE A 109 9.77 35.11 2.07
N TYR A 110 8.55 34.62 2.32
CA TYR A 110 7.57 35.34 3.12
C TYR A 110 7.99 35.43 4.60
N GLN A 111 8.49 34.34 5.17
CA GLN A 111 8.93 34.29 6.57
C GLN A 111 10.15 35.18 6.83
N LEU A 112 11.15 35.08 5.96
CA LEU A 112 12.39 35.84 6.08
C LEU A 112 12.25 37.28 5.56
N SER A 113 11.09 37.64 5.00
CA SER A 113 10.84 38.95 4.37
C SER A 113 11.89 39.30 3.30
N ILE A 114 12.37 38.29 2.57
CA ILE A 114 13.35 38.42 1.49
C ILE A 114 12.61 38.49 0.16
N ASP A 115 12.98 39.43 -0.69
CA ASP A 115 12.41 39.55 -2.02
C ASP A 115 13.18 38.70 -3.04
N PRO A 116 12.54 37.69 -3.68
CA PRO A 116 13.23 36.80 -4.61
C PRO A 116 13.87 37.50 -5.82
N LEU A 117 13.39 38.71 -6.16
CA LEU A 117 13.88 39.48 -7.31
C LEU A 117 15.28 40.03 -7.12
N ASP A 118 15.63 40.35 -5.88
CA ASP A 118 16.92 40.97 -5.54
C ASP A 118 18.02 39.89 -5.54
N GLU A 119 17.64 38.67 -5.15
CA GLU A 119 18.50 37.49 -5.09
C GLU A 119 18.75 36.80 -6.45
N CYS A 120 18.68 37.56 -7.56
CA CYS A 120 18.80 37.00 -8.91
C CYS A 120 20.20 36.47 -9.26
N CYS A 121 21.24 36.90 -8.54
CA CYS A 121 22.61 36.41 -8.71
C CYS A 121 22.90 35.14 -7.90
N ASN A 122 22.02 34.77 -6.97
CA ASN A 122 22.22 33.62 -6.08
C ASN A 122 21.73 32.33 -6.73
N ALA A 123 22.57 31.75 -7.59
CA ALA A 123 22.27 30.53 -8.35
C ALA A 123 21.90 29.34 -7.45
N THR A 124 22.57 29.19 -6.30
CA THR A 124 22.36 28.09 -5.35
C THR A 124 20.94 28.12 -4.77
N LEU A 125 20.47 29.30 -4.37
CA LEU A 125 19.10 29.52 -3.88
C LEU A 125 18.05 29.21 -4.95
N LEU A 126 18.23 29.77 -6.15
CA LEU A 126 17.29 29.62 -7.26
C LEU A 126 17.23 28.19 -7.81
N SER A 127 18.35 27.46 -7.79
CA SER A 127 18.44 26.08 -8.29
C SER A 127 17.46 25.12 -7.60
N ASN A 128 17.14 25.36 -6.32
CA ASN A 128 16.21 24.54 -5.54
C ASN A 128 14.78 24.56 -6.09
N PHE A 129 14.40 25.64 -6.77
CA PHE A 129 13.07 25.85 -7.35
C PHE A 129 12.97 25.44 -8.82
N VAL A 130 14.00 24.77 -9.34
CA VAL A 130 14.10 24.33 -10.73
C VAL A 130 14.19 22.80 -10.75
N THR A 131 13.61 22.17 -11.78
CA THR A 131 13.73 20.72 -12.00
C THR A 131 15.10 20.37 -12.58
N ASP A 132 15.45 19.09 -12.61
CA ASP A 132 16.74 18.65 -13.14
C ASP A 132 16.93 19.05 -14.62
N MET A 133 15.83 19.13 -15.36
CA MET A 133 15.78 19.58 -16.76
C MET A 133 15.79 21.11 -16.94
N GLY A 134 16.00 21.90 -15.87
CA GLY A 134 16.01 23.36 -15.95
C GLY A 134 14.63 24.02 -16.00
N LYS A 135 13.51 23.28 -15.83
CA LYS A 135 12.14 23.85 -15.82
C LYS A 135 11.83 24.45 -14.46
N ILE A 136 11.16 25.60 -14.41
CA ILE A 136 10.73 26.22 -13.15
C ILE A 136 9.62 25.36 -12.54
N LYS A 137 9.76 24.96 -11.27
CA LYS A 137 8.75 24.17 -10.56
C LYS A 137 7.45 24.97 -10.44
N SER A 138 6.31 24.30 -10.63
CA SER A 138 4.99 24.92 -10.48
C SER A 138 4.71 25.23 -9.00
N ARG A 139 3.78 26.16 -8.76
CA ARG A 139 3.37 26.54 -7.39
C ARG A 139 2.90 25.35 -6.54
N ALA A 140 2.24 24.38 -7.16
CA ALA A 140 1.76 23.19 -6.47
C ALA A 140 2.89 22.32 -5.92
N VAL A 141 4.09 22.41 -6.49
CA VAL A 141 5.28 21.70 -6.02
C VAL A 141 6.06 22.56 -5.03
N THR A 142 6.19 23.87 -5.28
CA THR A 142 6.99 24.77 -4.44
C THR A 142 6.30 25.19 -3.15
N GLY A 143 4.97 25.20 -3.11
CA GLY A 143 4.20 25.61 -1.92
C GLY A 143 4.25 27.10 -1.59
N LEU A 144 4.88 27.92 -2.43
CA LEU A 144 5.10 29.35 -2.17
C LEU A 144 3.80 30.17 -2.25
N THR A 145 3.80 31.37 -1.67
CA THR A 145 2.73 32.34 -1.94
C THR A 145 2.72 32.77 -3.41
N TRP A 146 1.56 33.17 -3.94
CA TRP A 146 1.43 33.60 -5.34
C TRP A 146 2.30 34.83 -5.69
N ARG A 147 2.53 35.72 -4.72
CA ARG A 147 3.42 36.89 -4.90
C ARG A 147 4.88 36.45 -5.00
N SER A 148 5.35 35.62 -4.05
CA SER A 148 6.72 35.09 -4.07
C SER A 148 6.99 34.26 -5.32
N GLN A 149 6.09 33.36 -5.72
CA GLN A 149 6.27 32.53 -6.92
C GLN A 149 6.43 33.37 -8.20
N ARG A 150 5.65 34.44 -8.37
CA ARG A 150 5.77 35.34 -9.53
C ARG A 150 7.10 36.10 -9.52
N ARG A 151 7.53 36.60 -8.37
CA ARG A 151 8.83 37.30 -8.21
C ARG A 151 10.00 36.34 -8.45
N LEU A 152 9.93 35.15 -7.88
CA LEU A 152 10.89 34.05 -8.09
C LEU A 152 11.01 33.67 -9.56
N THR A 153 9.88 33.53 -10.27
CA THR A 153 9.89 33.21 -11.70
C THR A 153 10.61 34.29 -12.52
N LYS A 154 10.42 35.56 -12.18
CA LYS A 154 11.15 36.68 -12.81
C LYS A 154 12.63 36.64 -12.47
N ALA A 155 12.99 36.38 -11.22
CA ALA A 155 14.37 36.26 -10.77
C ALA A 155 15.12 35.15 -11.52
N ILE A 156 14.51 33.96 -11.63
CA ILE A 156 15.07 32.83 -12.38
C ILE A 156 15.27 33.19 -13.85
N LYS A 157 14.29 33.83 -14.49
CA LYS A 157 14.43 34.26 -15.90
C LYS A 157 15.56 35.26 -16.06
N ARG A 158 15.70 36.23 -15.14
CA ARG A 158 16.80 37.20 -15.14
C ARG A 158 18.15 36.49 -14.95
N ALA A 159 18.26 35.57 -14.00
CA ALA A 159 19.46 34.76 -13.78
C ALA A 159 19.88 33.96 -15.02
N LYS A 160 18.91 33.37 -15.74
CA LYS A 160 19.16 32.66 -17.00
C LYS A 160 19.66 33.58 -18.12
N MET A 161 19.11 34.80 -18.21
CA MET A 161 19.54 35.78 -19.21
C MET A 161 20.92 36.36 -18.89
N MET A 162 21.26 36.52 -17.61
CA MET A 162 22.58 37.00 -17.18
C MET A 162 23.68 35.92 -17.25
N GLY A 163 23.33 34.67 -17.57
CA GLY A 163 24.29 33.56 -17.59
C GLY A 163 24.67 33.01 -16.22
N VAL A 164 24.00 33.46 -15.15
CA VAL A 164 24.21 32.97 -13.77
C VAL A 164 23.70 31.53 -13.60
N MET A 165 22.67 31.14 -14.38
CA MET A 165 22.06 29.81 -14.32
C MET A 165 21.86 29.21 -15.72
N PRO A 166 22.12 27.90 -15.91
CA PRO A 166 21.87 27.24 -17.19
C PRO A 166 20.37 27.15 -17.54
N TRP A 167 20.07 27.06 -18.84
CA TRP A 167 18.69 27.02 -19.34
C TRP A 167 18.06 25.63 -19.27
N LEU A 168 18.82 24.60 -19.64
CA LEU A 168 18.36 23.21 -19.86
C LEU A 168 18.76 22.24 -18.76
N SER A 169 19.44 22.71 -17.71
CA SER A 169 19.87 21.88 -16.59
C SER A 169 19.68 22.61 -15.27
N ARG A 170 19.65 21.86 -14.17
CA ARG A 170 19.75 22.42 -12.82
C ARG A 170 21.22 22.72 -12.53
N ALA A 171 21.52 23.92 -12.03
CA ALA A 171 22.86 24.22 -11.51
C ALA A 171 23.21 23.22 -10.40
N SER A 172 24.40 22.61 -10.48
CA SER A 172 24.84 21.61 -9.51
C SER A 172 25.21 22.31 -8.21
N THR A 173 24.29 22.29 -7.25
CA THR A 173 24.51 22.79 -5.90
C THR A 173 25.08 21.66 -5.04
N ARG A 174 26.31 21.23 -5.34
CA ARG A 174 27.04 20.32 -4.45
C ARG A 174 27.72 21.18 -3.38
N VAL A 175 27.12 21.21 -2.19
CA VAL A 175 27.78 21.72 -0.99
C VAL A 175 28.85 20.68 -0.66
N TYR A 176 30.12 21.04 -0.83
CA TYR A 176 31.27 20.23 -0.42
C TYR A 176 31.43 20.25 1.09
#